data_AF-A0A6G8Q6B5-F1
#
_entry.id   AF-A0A6G8Q6B5-F1
#
_cell.length_a   1.000
_cell.length_b   1.000
_cell.length_c   1.000
_cell.angle_alpha   90.00
_cell.angle_beta   90.00
_cell.angle_gamma   90.00
#
_symmetry.space_group_name_H-M   'P 1'
#
loop_
_entity.id
_entity.type
_entity.pdbx_description
1 polymer ?
#
loop_
_entity_poly.entity_id
_entity_poly.type
_entity_poly.pdbx_seq_one_letter_code
_entity_poly.pdbx_strand_id
1 'polypeptide(L)'
;MSAPHPDEALLRRFEPVLRCTKGDRFFPMDVDPYVRACSLWVQRPGGEPVRVVPGGELTLETLPQQPLDGSGAVHFLKFTDPRDLPAGSSLAALRERAARGLRETREAFRAGRGRLARVGYLSRFVDALYSITLLARGRVPGEAAGAAAMTYRRVMEEREGYSYHGRVARQEGWTVLQYWLFYPFNDWRSGFFGANDHEADWEKVHVYLAETEGGELRPEWVAYASHNYAGDNLRRRWDDPEVEKVGDHPVVYVAAGSHASYYAPGEYLTELNLPLPRPLARVVRGARGFWRERLGQYVGGGNESGGYFHVPFVDYARGDGLVIGEGGDRAWDPPRVISEPAPPWVTGYRGLWGLYARDPFEGEDAPAGPIYNRDKTVARVWYDPVGWAGLDKVPTPAEAVTAALERRDELETRREELRAEIEKKARRLRKLGAEAAAVRGRSHLDGRGRETRRRIAELSREVDGLRARLAADEAVSGSLEEYAGRIEVGERDPVRGHITRAHRPASETELRFSRVAEAWAAVSVSLMLVIFVAIAIFQQEHLISMLVVSIAFFAFAEAGFRGRLANLVGSANIGLAAVASLILLYEFFWQLVVAAVLVVSLYVLWDNLRELRR
;
A
#
# COMPACT_ATOMS: atom_id res chain seq x y z
N MET A 1 15.57 -39.92 14.08
CA MET A 1 15.12 -38.61 13.57
C MET A 1 15.84 -37.56 14.40
N SER A 2 16.70 -36.75 13.78
CA SER A 2 17.40 -35.65 14.46
C SER A 2 16.37 -34.65 15.01
N ALA A 3 16.60 -34.09 16.19
CA ALA A 3 15.73 -33.03 16.71
C ALA A 3 15.66 -31.87 15.70
N PRO A 4 14.49 -31.28 15.45
CA PRO A 4 14.35 -30.16 14.54
C PRO A 4 15.23 -28.98 14.99
N HIS A 5 15.73 -28.20 14.03
CA HIS A 5 16.51 -26.99 14.32
C HIS A 5 15.70 -26.05 15.23
N PRO A 6 16.30 -25.32 16.19
CA PRO A 6 15.57 -24.45 17.12
C PRO A 6 14.60 -23.48 16.42
N ASP A 7 15.03 -22.91 15.29
CA ASP A 7 14.18 -22.02 14.49
C ASP A 7 12.98 -22.75 13.84
N GLU A 8 13.13 -24.02 13.44
CA GLU A 8 12.00 -24.81 12.91
C GLU A 8 10.97 -25.10 14.00
N ALA A 9 11.42 -25.45 15.21
CA ALA A 9 10.53 -25.65 16.34
C ALA A 9 9.75 -24.37 16.68
N LEU A 10 10.41 -23.20 16.60
CA LEU A 10 9.80 -21.90 16.80
C LEU A 10 8.75 -21.58 15.73
N LEU A 11 9.08 -21.83 14.46
CA LEU A 11 8.15 -21.67 13.33
C LEU A 11 6.92 -22.57 13.48
N ARG A 12 7.10 -23.86 13.81
CA ARG A 12 5.98 -24.79 13.98
C ARG A 12 5.08 -24.41 15.15
N ARG A 13 5.63 -23.84 16.23
CA ARG A 13 4.84 -23.43 17.40
C ARG A 13 3.82 -22.33 17.10
N PHE A 14 4.15 -21.43 16.18
CA PHE A 14 3.33 -20.25 15.87
C PHE A 14 2.89 -20.22 14.39
N GLU A 15 2.92 -21.36 13.70
CA GLU A 15 2.55 -21.45 12.29
C GLU A 15 1.06 -21.07 12.10
N PRO A 16 0.70 -20.32 11.05
CA PRO A 16 -0.65 -19.80 10.91
C PRO A 16 -1.67 -20.88 10.53
N VAL A 17 -2.93 -20.67 10.92
CA VAL A 17 -4.08 -21.42 10.40
C VAL A 17 -4.74 -20.61 9.30
N LEU A 18 -4.75 -21.12 8.08
CA LEU A 18 -5.37 -20.45 6.94
C LEU A 18 -6.83 -20.89 6.81
N ARG A 19 -7.75 -19.93 6.80
CA ARG A 19 -9.16 -20.13 6.44
C ARG A 19 -9.39 -19.58 5.03
N CYS A 20 -9.45 -20.47 4.06
CA CYS A 20 -9.68 -20.12 2.66
C CYS A 20 -11.18 -19.89 2.38
N THR A 21 -11.47 -19.29 1.23
CA THR A 21 -12.84 -19.05 0.77
C THR A 21 -13.31 -20.19 -0.12
N LYS A 22 -14.59 -20.53 -0.02
CA LYS A 22 -15.17 -21.57 -0.87
C LYS A 22 -15.07 -21.21 -2.36
N GLY A 23 -14.63 -22.17 -3.17
CA GLY A 23 -14.42 -22.00 -4.61
C GLY A 23 -12.98 -21.68 -5.00
N ASP A 24 -12.10 -21.45 -4.02
CA ASP A 24 -10.66 -21.30 -4.24
C ASP A 24 -10.06 -22.59 -4.79
N ARG A 25 -9.03 -22.46 -5.62
CA ARG A 25 -8.44 -23.55 -6.41
C ARG A 25 -6.97 -23.75 -6.15
N PHE A 26 -6.28 -22.74 -5.64
CA PHE A 26 -4.85 -22.74 -5.45
C PHE A 26 -4.56 -22.55 -3.96
N PHE A 27 -3.73 -23.42 -3.40
CA PHE A 27 -3.36 -23.39 -1.99
C PHE A 27 -1.84 -23.35 -1.83
N PRO A 28 -1.31 -22.93 -0.67
CA PRO A 28 0.12 -22.84 -0.45
C PRO A 28 0.81 -24.17 -0.69
N MET A 29 1.89 -24.14 -1.46
CA MET A 29 2.67 -25.33 -1.80
C MET A 29 4.16 -25.04 -1.71
N ASP A 30 4.95 -26.10 -1.63
CA ASP A 30 6.40 -25.99 -1.77
C ASP A 30 6.78 -25.48 -3.18
N VAL A 31 7.81 -24.63 -3.27
CA VAL A 31 8.27 -24.08 -4.55
C VAL A 31 8.89 -25.11 -5.49
N ASP A 32 9.42 -26.21 -4.96
CA ASP A 32 10.22 -27.17 -5.72
C ASP A 32 9.40 -27.90 -6.81
N PRO A 33 8.19 -28.46 -6.53
CA PRO A 33 7.31 -28.96 -7.57
C PRO A 33 6.90 -27.90 -8.60
N TYR A 34 6.70 -26.65 -8.18
CA TYR A 34 6.37 -25.54 -9.08
C TYR A 34 7.52 -25.22 -10.04
N VAL A 35 8.75 -25.11 -9.51
CA VAL A 35 9.95 -24.84 -10.30
C VAL A 35 10.21 -25.97 -11.30
N ARG A 36 10.04 -27.24 -10.90
CA ARG A 36 10.13 -28.39 -11.82
C ARG A 36 9.12 -28.33 -12.95
N ALA A 37 7.91 -27.85 -12.68
CA ALA A 37 6.85 -27.73 -13.68
C ALA A 37 7.03 -26.50 -14.59
N CYS A 38 7.93 -25.58 -14.26
CA CYS A 38 8.16 -24.36 -15.04
C CYS A 38 9.21 -24.56 -16.13
N SER A 39 9.01 -23.87 -17.26
CA SER A 39 10.11 -23.54 -18.18
C SER A 39 10.72 -22.19 -17.79
N LEU A 40 11.99 -21.97 -18.14
CA LEU A 40 12.68 -20.69 -17.92
C LEU A 40 12.87 -19.93 -19.22
N TRP A 41 12.58 -18.63 -19.18
CA TRP A 41 12.66 -17.73 -20.32
C TRP A 41 13.47 -16.48 -19.99
N VAL A 42 14.01 -15.86 -21.03
CA VAL A 42 14.64 -14.54 -20.97
C VAL A 42 14.05 -13.62 -22.03
N GLN A 43 13.64 -12.43 -21.60
CA GLN A 43 13.22 -11.33 -22.45
C GLN A 43 14.33 -10.27 -22.49
N ARG A 44 15.02 -10.15 -23.63
CA ARG A 44 16.02 -9.10 -23.85
C ARG A 44 15.37 -7.81 -24.38
N PRO A 45 15.95 -6.62 -24.14
CA PRO A 45 15.40 -5.37 -24.68
C PRO A 45 15.25 -5.42 -26.20
N GLY A 46 14.05 -5.12 -26.72
CA GLY A 46 13.77 -5.07 -28.16
C GLY A 46 13.72 -6.42 -28.89
N GLY A 47 13.91 -7.54 -28.20
CA GLY A 47 13.81 -8.89 -28.77
C GLY A 47 12.50 -9.60 -28.43
N GLU A 48 12.33 -10.81 -28.94
CA GLU A 48 11.28 -11.74 -28.48
C GLU A 48 11.76 -12.57 -27.28
N PRO A 49 10.85 -13.09 -26.43
CA PRO A 49 11.22 -14.01 -25.35
C PRO A 49 11.87 -15.28 -25.91
N VAL A 50 13.00 -15.68 -25.33
CA VAL A 50 13.72 -16.91 -25.69
C VAL A 50 13.65 -17.89 -24.53
N ARG A 51 13.28 -19.15 -24.83
CA ARG A 51 13.30 -20.23 -23.84
C ARG A 51 14.75 -20.65 -23.58
N VAL A 52 15.17 -20.60 -22.32
CA VAL A 52 16.51 -20.97 -21.86
C VAL A 52 16.52 -22.40 -21.36
N VAL A 53 15.51 -22.79 -20.58
CA VAL A 53 15.36 -24.16 -20.03
C VAL A 53 13.95 -24.67 -20.30
N PRO A 54 13.77 -25.89 -20.85
CA PRO A 54 12.46 -26.52 -21.01
C PRO A 54 11.79 -26.83 -19.66
N GLY A 55 10.47 -27.02 -19.66
CA GLY A 55 9.76 -27.53 -18.48
C GLY A 55 10.24 -28.94 -18.10
N GLY A 56 10.32 -29.24 -16.81
CA GLY A 56 10.77 -30.53 -16.28
C GLY A 56 12.28 -30.66 -16.02
N GLU A 57 13.11 -29.75 -16.55
CA GLU A 57 14.57 -29.79 -16.38
C GLU A 57 15.09 -28.82 -15.30
N LEU A 58 14.22 -27.93 -14.82
CA LEU A 58 14.58 -26.91 -13.83
C LEU A 58 14.45 -27.46 -12.40
N THR A 59 15.41 -27.14 -11.55
CA THR A 59 15.46 -27.52 -10.13
C THR A 59 15.84 -26.31 -9.29
N LEU A 60 15.64 -26.36 -7.97
CA LEU A 60 16.10 -25.27 -7.09
C LEU A 60 17.63 -25.10 -7.13
N GLU A 61 18.38 -26.16 -7.42
CA GLU A 61 19.85 -26.15 -7.53
C GLU A 61 20.32 -25.51 -8.85
N THR A 62 19.60 -25.72 -9.94
CA THR A 62 19.93 -25.18 -11.28
C THR A 62 19.33 -23.80 -11.53
N LEU A 63 18.23 -23.45 -10.86
CA LEU A 63 17.57 -22.15 -10.94
C LEU A 63 18.52 -20.95 -10.74
N PRO A 64 19.46 -20.92 -9.77
CA PRO A 64 20.37 -19.78 -9.60
C PRO A 64 21.50 -19.72 -10.63
N GLN A 65 21.70 -20.74 -11.45
CA GLN A 65 22.85 -20.86 -12.36
C GLN A 65 22.64 -20.16 -13.71
N GLN A 66 21.84 -19.07 -13.73
CA GLN A 66 21.45 -18.43 -14.98
C GLN A 66 22.58 -17.63 -15.62
N PRO A 67 22.64 -17.59 -16.96
CA PRO A 67 23.61 -16.76 -17.66
C PRO A 67 23.49 -15.29 -17.26
N LEU A 68 24.64 -14.63 -17.14
CA LEU A 68 24.67 -13.18 -16.98
C LEU A 68 24.24 -12.53 -18.30
N ASP A 69 23.07 -11.90 -18.32
CA ASP A 69 22.57 -11.13 -19.45
C ASP A 69 22.87 -9.63 -19.31
N GLY A 70 22.83 -8.93 -20.46
CA GLY A 70 23.00 -7.48 -20.51
C GLY A 70 21.91 -6.69 -19.77
N SER A 71 22.20 -5.40 -19.55
CA SER A 71 21.27 -4.48 -18.87
C SER A 71 19.87 -4.50 -19.50
N GLY A 72 18.84 -4.60 -18.67
CA GLY A 72 17.44 -4.61 -19.09
C GLY A 72 16.86 -5.98 -19.49
N ALA A 73 17.63 -7.06 -19.48
CA ALA A 73 17.08 -8.40 -19.69
C ALA A 73 16.25 -8.86 -18.48
N VAL A 74 15.08 -9.46 -18.71
CA VAL A 74 14.19 -9.99 -17.66
C VAL A 74 14.10 -11.50 -17.79
N HIS A 75 14.58 -12.21 -16.77
CA HIS A 75 14.36 -13.64 -16.62
C HIS A 75 13.00 -13.89 -15.98
N PHE A 76 12.27 -14.89 -16.45
CA PHE A 76 10.98 -15.23 -15.89
C PHE A 76 10.66 -16.72 -16.06
N LEU A 77 9.99 -17.30 -15.06
CA LEU A 77 9.45 -18.65 -15.13
C LEU A 77 8.14 -18.65 -15.93
N LYS A 78 7.76 -19.81 -16.47
CA LYS A 78 6.46 -19.98 -17.11
C LYS A 78 5.86 -21.31 -16.72
N PHE A 79 4.80 -21.25 -15.91
CA PHE A 79 4.09 -22.42 -15.38
C PHE A 79 3.02 -22.93 -16.34
N THR A 80 2.43 -22.06 -17.16
CA THR A 80 1.34 -22.41 -18.07
C THR A 80 1.80 -22.59 -19.52
N ASP A 81 3.01 -23.10 -19.79
CA ASP A 81 3.44 -23.32 -21.17
C ASP A 81 2.66 -24.46 -21.84
N PRO A 82 1.86 -24.20 -22.90
CA PRO A 82 1.11 -25.26 -23.57
C PRO A 82 1.99 -26.34 -24.21
N ARG A 83 3.27 -26.04 -24.48
CA ARG A 83 4.24 -26.99 -25.08
C ARG A 83 4.73 -28.05 -24.10
N ASP A 84 4.61 -27.76 -22.80
CA ASP A 84 5.07 -28.63 -21.72
C ASP A 84 3.89 -29.44 -21.12
N LEU A 85 2.69 -29.34 -21.73
CA LEU A 85 1.52 -30.15 -21.40
C LEU A 85 1.55 -31.51 -22.14
N PRO A 86 0.92 -32.57 -21.59
CA PRO A 86 0.98 -33.93 -22.14
C PRO A 86 0.51 -34.01 -23.60
N ALA A 87 1.13 -34.90 -24.38
CA ALA A 87 0.70 -35.19 -25.75
C ALA A 87 -0.78 -35.60 -25.79
N GLY A 88 -1.61 -34.81 -26.49
CA GLY A 88 -3.05 -35.02 -26.61
C GLY A 88 -3.93 -33.91 -26.00
N SER A 89 -3.39 -32.98 -25.21
CA SER A 89 -4.13 -31.78 -24.80
C SER A 89 -4.15 -30.74 -25.92
N SER A 90 -5.20 -30.76 -26.75
CA SER A 90 -5.44 -29.67 -27.70
C SER A 90 -5.79 -28.36 -26.96
N LEU A 91 -5.48 -27.22 -27.56
CA LEU A 91 -5.91 -25.91 -27.04
C LEU A 91 -7.43 -25.85 -26.81
N ALA A 92 -8.22 -26.57 -27.63
CA ALA A 92 -9.66 -26.69 -27.46
C ALA A 92 -10.04 -27.46 -26.18
N ALA A 93 -9.37 -28.57 -25.88
CA ALA A 93 -9.60 -29.35 -24.67
C ALA A 93 -9.22 -28.57 -23.40
N LEU A 94 -8.15 -27.77 -23.47
CA LEU A 94 -7.75 -26.85 -22.40
C LEU A 94 -8.82 -25.78 -22.16
N ARG A 95 -9.32 -25.15 -23.23
CA ARG A 95 -10.42 -24.16 -23.15
C ARG A 95 -11.68 -24.76 -22.53
N GLU A 96 -12.07 -25.97 -22.94
CA GLU A 96 -13.28 -26.63 -22.42
C GLU A 96 -13.14 -26.98 -20.92
N ARG A 97 -11.96 -27.44 -20.49
CA ARG A 97 -11.67 -27.70 -19.07
C ARG A 97 -11.55 -26.42 -18.25
N ALA A 98 -10.90 -25.37 -18.77
CA ALA A 98 -10.85 -24.06 -18.13
C ALA A 98 -12.27 -23.51 -17.90
N ALA A 99 -13.13 -23.61 -18.93
CA ALA A 99 -14.53 -23.21 -18.84
C ALA A 99 -15.32 -24.03 -17.81
N ARG A 100 -15.04 -25.33 -17.68
CA ARG A 100 -15.63 -26.18 -16.62
C ARG A 100 -15.16 -25.76 -15.23
N GLY A 101 -13.86 -25.60 -15.01
CA GLY A 101 -13.33 -25.16 -13.71
C GLY A 101 -13.86 -23.78 -13.30
N LEU A 102 -13.98 -22.84 -14.24
CA LEU A 102 -14.62 -21.54 -13.99
C LEU A 102 -16.11 -21.66 -13.64
N ARG A 103 -16.83 -22.62 -14.24
CA ARG A 103 -18.23 -22.90 -13.87
C ARG A 103 -18.32 -23.49 -12.47
N GLU A 104 -17.48 -24.46 -12.13
CA GLU A 104 -17.41 -25.06 -10.78
C GLU A 104 -17.12 -24.00 -9.72
N THR A 105 -16.12 -23.13 -9.95
CA THR A 105 -15.85 -21.98 -9.05
C THR A 105 -17.08 -21.07 -8.94
N ARG A 106 -17.76 -20.72 -10.03
CA ARG A 106 -18.97 -19.87 -9.99
C ARG A 106 -20.20 -20.54 -9.36
N GLU A 107 -20.27 -21.87 -9.37
CA GLU A 107 -21.32 -22.62 -8.70
C GLU A 107 -21.05 -22.71 -7.19
N ALA A 108 -19.78 -22.92 -6.82
CA ALA A 108 -19.32 -22.97 -5.44
C ALA A 108 -19.28 -21.59 -4.77
N PHE A 109 -18.96 -20.54 -5.52
CA PHE A 109 -18.80 -19.17 -5.06
C PHE A 109 -19.82 -18.23 -5.70
N ARG A 110 -20.55 -17.50 -4.85
CA ARG A 110 -21.40 -16.38 -5.27
C ARG A 110 -20.92 -15.11 -4.62
N ALA A 111 -20.59 -14.09 -5.43
CA ALA A 111 -20.25 -12.77 -4.94
C ALA A 111 -21.41 -12.17 -4.13
N GLY A 112 -21.11 -11.42 -3.07
CA GLY A 112 -22.11 -10.73 -2.26
C GLY A 112 -22.91 -9.71 -3.06
N ARG A 113 -24.14 -9.42 -2.61
CA ARG A 113 -25.01 -8.41 -3.24
C ARG A 113 -24.31 -7.04 -3.29
N GLY A 114 -24.54 -6.28 -4.37
CA GLY A 114 -24.03 -4.91 -4.48
C GLY A 114 -22.53 -4.79 -4.79
N ARG A 115 -21.84 -5.85 -5.22
CA ARG A 115 -20.41 -5.81 -5.63
C ARG A 115 -20.11 -4.67 -6.60
N LEU A 116 -20.89 -4.58 -7.68
CA LEU A 116 -20.70 -3.56 -8.72
C LEU A 116 -20.99 -2.15 -8.19
N ALA A 117 -21.89 -2.02 -7.22
CA ALA A 117 -22.22 -0.74 -6.59
C ALA A 117 -21.13 -0.25 -5.62
N ARG A 118 -20.29 -1.15 -5.08
CA ARG A 118 -19.15 -0.82 -4.20
C ARG A 118 -17.97 -0.22 -4.96
N VAL A 119 -17.76 -0.64 -6.21
CA VAL A 119 -16.65 -0.22 -7.06
C VAL A 119 -17.04 1.02 -7.89
N GLY A 120 -16.27 2.10 -7.83
CA GLY A 120 -16.54 3.37 -8.54
C GLY A 120 -16.79 3.25 -10.05
N TYR A 121 -17.46 4.25 -10.62
CA TYR A 121 -17.71 4.36 -12.07
C TYR A 121 -16.42 4.24 -12.86
N LEU A 122 -15.44 5.03 -12.42
CA LEU A 122 -14.17 5.18 -13.09
C LEU A 122 -13.37 3.88 -13.07
N SER A 123 -13.41 3.13 -11.97
CA SER A 123 -12.77 1.82 -11.87
C SER A 123 -13.45 0.77 -12.75
N ARG A 124 -14.79 0.75 -12.81
CA ARG A 124 -15.52 -0.13 -13.74
C ARG A 124 -15.21 0.19 -15.21
N PHE A 125 -15.04 1.47 -15.55
CA PHE A 125 -14.66 1.89 -16.90
C PHE A 125 -13.23 1.47 -17.25
N VAL A 126 -12.27 1.64 -16.33
CA VAL A 126 -10.88 1.22 -16.51
C VAL A 126 -10.78 -0.29 -16.67
N ASP A 127 -11.48 -1.07 -15.84
CA ASP A 127 -11.54 -2.54 -15.93
C ASP A 127 -12.10 -3.02 -17.29
N ALA A 128 -13.18 -2.38 -17.76
CA ALA A 128 -13.74 -2.69 -19.07
C ALA A 128 -12.78 -2.37 -20.22
N LEU A 129 -12.10 -1.22 -20.17
CA LEU A 129 -11.09 -0.87 -21.17
C LEU A 129 -9.92 -1.87 -21.15
N TYR A 130 -9.46 -2.25 -19.96
CA TYR A 130 -8.41 -3.23 -19.79
C TYR A 130 -8.79 -4.60 -20.37
N SER A 131 -10.00 -5.08 -20.07
CA SER A 131 -10.55 -6.32 -20.64
C SER A 131 -10.60 -6.29 -22.18
N ILE A 132 -10.97 -5.16 -22.77
CA ILE A 132 -10.95 -4.96 -24.24
C ILE A 132 -9.51 -5.03 -24.76
N THR A 133 -8.53 -4.44 -24.07
CA THR A 133 -7.12 -4.50 -24.50
C THR A 133 -6.55 -5.92 -24.47
N LEU A 134 -6.97 -6.75 -23.49
CA LEU A 134 -6.57 -8.16 -23.42
C LEU A 134 -7.14 -8.97 -24.60
N LEU A 135 -8.42 -8.79 -24.90
CA LEU A 135 -9.08 -9.42 -26.04
C LEU A 135 -8.42 -9.02 -27.36
N ALA A 136 -8.08 -7.74 -27.53
CA ALA A 136 -7.37 -7.25 -28.71
C ALA A 136 -5.96 -7.84 -28.87
N ARG A 137 -5.31 -8.25 -27.76
CA ARG A 137 -4.02 -8.94 -27.75
C ARG A 137 -4.13 -10.46 -27.92
N GLY A 138 -5.33 -10.99 -28.19
CA GLY A 138 -5.57 -12.41 -28.41
C GLY A 138 -5.47 -13.28 -27.14
N ARG A 139 -5.45 -12.67 -25.94
CA ARG A 139 -5.52 -13.39 -24.66
C ARG A 139 -6.96 -13.42 -24.18
N VAL A 140 -7.51 -14.61 -23.99
CA VAL A 140 -8.83 -14.78 -23.38
C VAL A 140 -8.66 -14.84 -21.86
N PRO A 141 -9.36 -14.00 -21.09
CA PRO A 141 -9.36 -14.09 -19.63
C PRO A 141 -9.65 -15.53 -19.16
N GLY A 142 -8.79 -16.08 -18.30
CA GLY A 142 -8.96 -17.42 -17.72
C GLY A 142 -8.33 -18.60 -18.46
N GLU A 143 -7.73 -18.44 -19.66
CA GLU A 143 -6.98 -19.54 -20.30
C GLU A 143 -5.74 -19.94 -19.50
N ALA A 144 -4.95 -18.95 -19.04
CA ALA A 144 -3.80 -19.18 -18.18
C ALA A 144 -4.23 -19.82 -16.85
N ALA A 145 -5.28 -19.28 -16.21
CA ALA A 145 -5.82 -19.84 -14.97
C ALA A 145 -6.29 -21.30 -15.13
N GLY A 146 -6.89 -21.65 -16.26
CA GLY A 146 -7.27 -23.03 -16.58
C GLY A 146 -6.09 -23.97 -16.78
N ALA A 147 -5.05 -23.53 -17.49
CA ALA A 147 -3.81 -24.29 -17.66
C ALA A 147 -3.07 -24.46 -16.32
N ALA A 148 -2.98 -23.41 -15.51
CA ALA A 148 -2.40 -23.46 -14.17
C ALA A 148 -3.14 -24.43 -13.27
N ALA A 149 -4.48 -24.39 -13.26
CA ALA A 149 -5.30 -25.32 -12.46
C ALA A 149 -5.06 -26.78 -12.85
N MET A 150 -4.81 -27.07 -14.13
CA MET A 150 -4.49 -28.42 -14.60
C MET A 150 -3.10 -28.87 -14.15
N THR A 151 -2.08 -28.02 -14.30
CA THR A 151 -0.72 -28.34 -13.86
C THR A 151 -0.67 -28.49 -12.34
N TYR A 152 -1.30 -27.59 -11.59
CA TYR A 152 -1.41 -27.66 -10.14
C TYR A 152 -2.12 -28.92 -9.67
N ARG A 153 -3.25 -29.29 -10.29
CA ARG A 153 -3.96 -30.53 -9.95
C ARG A 153 -3.07 -31.76 -10.16
N ARG A 154 -2.29 -31.82 -11.24
CA ARG A 154 -1.34 -32.93 -11.45
C ARG A 154 -0.30 -33.00 -10.34
N VAL A 155 0.27 -31.86 -9.95
CA VAL A 155 1.23 -31.80 -8.84
C VAL A 155 0.58 -32.32 -7.55
N MET A 156 -0.66 -31.92 -7.28
CA MET A 156 -1.42 -32.38 -6.11
C MET A 156 -1.87 -33.85 -6.20
N GLU A 157 -2.08 -34.40 -7.41
CA GLU A 157 -2.38 -35.82 -7.63
C GLU A 157 -1.13 -36.70 -7.44
N GLU A 158 0.06 -36.20 -7.80
CA GLU A 158 1.34 -36.90 -7.58
C GLU A 158 1.70 -36.96 -6.09
N ARG A 159 1.57 -35.82 -5.40
CA ARG A 159 1.76 -35.72 -3.95
C ARG A 159 0.99 -34.51 -3.42
N GLU A 160 -0.18 -34.76 -2.85
CA GLU A 160 -0.93 -33.73 -2.12
C GLU A 160 -0.06 -33.22 -0.98
N GLY A 161 0.13 -31.90 -0.94
CA GLY A 161 0.98 -31.28 0.06
C GLY A 161 0.73 -29.79 0.20
N TYR A 162 0.77 -29.33 1.44
CA TYR A 162 0.53 -27.95 1.82
C TYR A 162 1.73 -27.46 2.63
N SER A 163 2.46 -26.47 2.12
CA SER A 163 3.71 -26.06 2.74
C SER A 163 3.85 -24.54 2.77
N TYR A 164 4.52 -24.05 3.79
CA TYR A 164 5.03 -22.69 3.87
C TYR A 164 6.56 -22.69 3.89
N HIS A 165 7.14 -21.54 3.58
CA HIS A 165 8.59 -21.32 3.67
C HIS A 165 8.87 -20.44 4.88
N GLY A 166 9.59 -20.98 5.85
CA GLY A 166 9.80 -20.34 7.14
C GLY A 166 11.18 -19.70 7.25
N ARG A 167 11.26 -18.44 7.67
CA ARG A 167 12.53 -17.77 8.02
C ARG A 167 12.41 -17.17 9.42
N VAL A 168 13.46 -17.29 10.22
CA VAL A 168 13.57 -16.59 11.51
C VAL A 168 14.61 -15.50 11.39
N ALA A 169 14.20 -14.24 11.52
CA ALA A 169 15.08 -13.07 11.48
C ALA A 169 15.16 -12.42 12.85
N ARG A 170 16.33 -11.92 13.26
CA ARG A 170 16.53 -11.21 14.53
C ARG A 170 17.02 -9.79 14.23
N GLN A 171 16.27 -8.77 14.63
CA GLN A 171 16.55 -7.36 14.32
C GLN A 171 15.97 -6.46 15.42
N GLU A 172 16.77 -5.51 15.92
CA GLU A 172 16.29 -4.45 16.85
C GLU A 172 15.52 -5.00 18.06
N GLY A 173 16.05 -6.05 18.72
CA GLY A 173 15.42 -6.72 19.87
C GLY A 173 14.27 -7.67 19.51
N TRP A 174 13.76 -7.64 18.27
CA TRP A 174 12.68 -8.50 17.80
C TRP A 174 13.20 -9.80 17.19
N THR A 175 12.55 -10.92 17.52
CA THR A 175 12.64 -12.17 16.76
C THR A 175 11.42 -12.30 15.86
N VAL A 176 11.61 -12.21 14.55
CA VAL A 176 10.54 -12.23 13.54
C VAL A 176 10.45 -13.61 12.92
N LEU A 177 9.33 -14.29 13.12
CA LEU A 177 8.95 -15.50 12.41
C LEU A 177 8.26 -15.11 11.12
N GLN A 178 8.90 -15.38 9.98
CA GLN A 178 8.37 -15.06 8.65
C GLN A 178 7.83 -16.33 7.98
N TYR A 179 6.53 -16.35 7.73
CA TYR A 179 5.85 -17.40 6.97
C TYR A 179 5.57 -16.89 5.56
N TRP A 180 6.28 -17.43 4.58
CA TRP A 180 6.10 -17.12 3.17
C TRP A 180 5.23 -18.19 2.51
N LEU A 181 4.05 -17.78 2.06
CA LEU A 181 3.04 -18.63 1.46
C LEU A 181 3.14 -18.50 -0.06
N PHE A 182 3.50 -19.60 -0.71
CA PHE A 182 3.66 -19.63 -2.16
C PHE A 182 2.44 -20.28 -2.82
N TYR A 183 1.73 -19.53 -3.65
CA TYR A 183 0.64 -20.03 -4.47
C TYR A 183 1.12 -20.14 -5.93
N PRO A 184 0.78 -21.20 -6.66
CA PRO A 184 1.24 -21.37 -8.04
C PRO A 184 0.57 -20.39 -9.03
N PHE A 185 -0.58 -19.82 -8.67
CA PHE A 185 -1.34 -18.93 -9.54
C PHE A 185 -2.32 -18.08 -8.75
N ASN A 186 -2.43 -16.80 -9.11
CA ASN A 186 -3.43 -15.83 -8.68
C ASN A 186 -4.50 -15.72 -9.76
N ASP A 187 -5.73 -16.14 -9.48
CA ASP A 187 -6.86 -16.10 -10.40
C ASP A 187 -7.93 -15.06 -9.99
N TRP A 188 -7.50 -13.98 -9.32
CA TRP A 188 -8.42 -13.01 -8.72
C TRP A 188 -9.41 -12.43 -9.73
N ARG A 189 -8.98 -12.09 -10.96
CA ARG A 189 -9.87 -11.59 -12.02
C ARG A 189 -10.79 -12.69 -12.54
N SER A 190 -10.22 -13.81 -12.98
CA SER A 190 -10.95 -14.86 -13.68
C SER A 190 -11.88 -15.66 -12.77
N GLY A 191 -11.44 -15.97 -11.54
CA GLY A 191 -12.19 -16.68 -10.52
C GLY A 191 -13.11 -15.80 -9.68
N PHE A 192 -12.65 -14.59 -9.30
CA PHE A 192 -13.27 -13.82 -8.22
C PHE A 192 -13.58 -12.35 -8.55
N PHE A 193 -13.55 -11.96 -9.82
CA PHE A 193 -13.92 -10.60 -10.29
C PHE A 193 -13.04 -9.48 -9.70
N GLY A 194 -11.83 -9.83 -9.33
CA GLY A 194 -10.78 -8.93 -8.91
C GLY A 194 -9.99 -8.34 -10.07
N ALA A 195 -8.80 -7.86 -9.75
CA ALA A 195 -8.07 -6.98 -10.64
C ALA A 195 -7.22 -7.69 -11.70
N ASN A 196 -6.61 -8.81 -11.35
CA ASN A 196 -5.57 -9.45 -12.16
C ASN A 196 -5.61 -10.98 -12.10
N ASP A 197 -4.97 -11.59 -13.08
CA ASP A 197 -4.54 -12.99 -13.03
C ASP A 197 -3.02 -13.02 -13.24
N HIS A 198 -2.26 -13.80 -12.46
CA HIS A 198 -0.84 -14.03 -12.74
C HIS A 198 -0.34 -15.36 -12.21
N GLU A 199 0.70 -15.88 -12.86
CA GLU A 199 1.45 -17.04 -12.37
C GLU A 199 2.26 -16.65 -11.12
N ALA A 200 2.37 -17.59 -10.18
CA ALA A 200 2.98 -17.42 -8.87
C ALA A 200 2.36 -16.30 -8.00
N ASP A 201 2.30 -16.54 -6.70
CA ASP A 201 1.97 -15.53 -5.71
C ASP A 201 2.74 -15.76 -4.41
N TRP A 202 3.23 -14.67 -3.81
CA TRP A 202 4.03 -14.71 -2.58
C TRP A 202 3.39 -13.84 -1.51
N GLU A 203 2.62 -14.49 -0.65
CA GLU A 203 1.98 -13.87 0.51
C GLU A 203 2.82 -14.06 1.78
N LYS A 204 2.64 -13.18 2.76
CA LYS A 204 3.41 -13.23 4.01
C LYS A 204 2.53 -13.11 5.24
N VAL A 205 2.88 -13.89 6.26
CA VAL A 205 2.42 -13.72 7.63
C VAL A 205 3.64 -13.63 8.51
N HIS A 206 3.74 -12.59 9.34
CA HIS A 206 4.85 -12.42 10.27
C HIS A 206 4.35 -12.40 11.71
N VAL A 207 5.04 -13.14 12.59
CA VAL A 207 4.82 -13.08 14.05
C VAL A 207 6.09 -12.50 14.68
N TYR A 208 5.93 -11.45 15.48
CA TYR A 208 7.01 -10.74 16.14
C TYR A 208 7.05 -11.13 17.61
N LEU A 209 8.15 -11.77 17.99
CA LEU A 209 8.42 -12.18 19.35
C LEU A 209 9.39 -11.20 20.01
N ALA A 210 9.17 -10.92 21.29
CA ALA A 210 10.14 -10.27 22.16
C ALA A 210 10.59 -11.24 23.24
N GLU A 211 11.84 -11.10 23.68
CA GLU A 211 12.37 -11.83 24.82
C GLU A 211 11.85 -11.21 26.11
N THR A 212 11.37 -12.05 27.02
CA THR A 212 11.02 -11.64 28.39
C THR A 212 12.25 -11.57 29.28
N GLU A 213 12.16 -10.95 30.46
CA GLU A 213 13.25 -10.95 31.45
C GLU A 213 13.76 -12.36 31.82
N GLY A 214 12.89 -13.38 31.71
CA GLY A 214 13.22 -14.79 31.96
C GLY A 214 13.86 -15.52 30.77
N GLY A 215 14.12 -14.83 29.65
CA GLY A 215 14.69 -15.42 28.43
C GLY A 215 13.70 -16.19 27.56
N GLU A 216 12.40 -16.17 27.89
CA GLU A 216 11.35 -16.80 27.09
C GLU A 216 10.92 -15.85 25.96
N LEU A 217 10.88 -16.33 24.72
CA LEU A 217 10.33 -15.58 23.59
C LEU A 217 8.79 -15.65 23.60
N ARG A 218 8.15 -14.49 23.62
CA ARG A 218 6.68 -14.37 23.59
C ARG A 218 6.20 -13.53 22.41
N PRO A 219 5.10 -13.93 21.76
CA PRO A 219 4.52 -13.14 20.68
C PRO A 219 3.90 -11.87 21.20
N GLU A 220 4.28 -10.75 20.59
CA GLU A 220 3.77 -9.41 20.92
C GLU A 220 2.96 -8.81 19.79
N TRP A 221 3.33 -9.10 18.54
CA TRP A 221 2.63 -8.59 17.36
C TRP A 221 2.53 -9.64 16.27
N VAL A 222 1.55 -9.46 15.41
CA VAL A 222 1.37 -10.21 14.17
C VAL A 222 1.08 -9.24 13.05
N ALA A 223 1.55 -9.51 11.84
CA ALA A 223 1.29 -8.72 10.63
C ALA A 223 0.97 -9.63 9.45
N TYR A 224 -0.13 -9.35 8.76
CA TYR A 224 -0.61 -10.10 7.59
C TYR A 224 -0.43 -9.26 6.34
N ALA A 225 0.23 -9.80 5.32
CA ALA A 225 0.37 -9.13 4.04
C ALA A 225 -1.00 -9.00 3.36
N SER A 226 -1.32 -7.80 2.91
CA SER A 226 -2.51 -7.52 2.11
C SER A 226 -2.06 -6.60 0.99
N HIS A 227 -1.90 -7.12 -0.22
CA HIS A 227 -1.38 -6.36 -1.36
C HIS A 227 -0.07 -5.62 -1.02
N ASN A 228 0.06 -4.36 -1.43
CA ASN A 228 1.23 -3.52 -1.20
C ASN A 228 1.16 -2.68 0.10
N TYR A 229 0.25 -3.01 1.04
CA TYR A 229 0.16 -2.29 2.30
C TYR A 229 1.38 -2.57 3.20
N ALA A 230 1.78 -1.56 3.98
CA ALA A 230 2.89 -1.63 4.93
C ALA A 230 2.66 -0.64 6.08
N GLY A 231 3.44 -0.79 7.15
CA GLY A 231 3.43 0.12 8.31
C GLY A 231 2.34 -0.20 9.34
N ASP A 232 1.96 0.81 10.13
CA ASP A 232 1.20 0.62 11.38
C ASP A 232 -0.13 -0.10 11.22
N ASN A 233 -0.87 0.19 10.15
CA ASN A 233 -2.19 -0.37 9.94
C ASN A 233 -2.18 -1.89 9.66
N LEU A 234 -1.02 -2.44 9.29
CA LEU A 234 -0.86 -3.86 8.94
C LEU A 234 -0.82 -4.78 10.16
N ARG A 235 -0.22 -4.32 11.26
CA ARG A 235 -0.01 -5.14 12.44
C ARG A 235 -1.16 -5.07 13.44
N ARG A 236 -1.35 -6.16 14.19
CA ARG A 236 -2.17 -6.22 15.39
C ARG A 236 -1.32 -6.71 16.54
N ARG A 237 -1.62 -6.22 17.75
CA ARG A 237 -0.99 -6.75 18.95
C ARG A 237 -1.50 -8.17 19.18
N TRP A 238 -0.66 -9.05 19.71
CA TRP A 238 -0.98 -10.47 19.84
C TRP A 238 -2.24 -10.72 20.70
N ASP A 239 -2.48 -9.88 21.70
CA ASP A 239 -3.65 -9.89 22.59
C ASP A 239 -4.86 -9.11 22.04
N ASP A 240 -4.79 -8.55 20.83
CA ASP A 240 -5.93 -7.89 20.21
C ASP A 240 -7.05 -8.93 19.96
N PRO A 241 -8.30 -8.66 20.38
CA PRO A 241 -9.43 -9.54 20.10
C PRO A 241 -9.70 -9.79 18.60
N GLU A 242 -9.17 -8.96 17.69
CA GLU A 242 -9.21 -9.19 16.24
C GLU A 242 -8.30 -10.34 15.80
N VAL A 243 -7.27 -10.66 16.58
CA VAL A 243 -6.34 -11.75 16.29
C VAL A 243 -6.92 -13.05 16.83
N GLU A 244 -7.74 -13.69 16.01
CA GLU A 244 -8.22 -15.04 16.29
C GLU A 244 -7.05 -16.02 16.28
N LYS A 245 -7.07 -16.98 17.22
CA LYS A 245 -6.01 -17.98 17.40
C LYS A 245 -6.61 -19.35 17.68
N VAL A 246 -5.96 -20.41 17.18
CA VAL A 246 -6.19 -21.81 17.59
C VAL A 246 -4.96 -22.23 18.39
N GLY A 247 -5.07 -22.29 19.72
CA GLY A 247 -3.87 -22.40 20.57
C GLY A 247 -2.93 -21.20 20.39
N ASP A 248 -1.66 -21.46 20.08
CA ASP A 248 -0.65 -20.44 19.76
C ASP A 248 -0.62 -20.07 18.24
N HIS A 249 -1.51 -20.66 17.43
CA HIS A 249 -1.52 -20.49 15.98
C HIS A 249 -2.43 -19.33 15.54
N PRO A 250 -1.91 -18.28 14.89
CA PRO A 250 -2.72 -17.15 14.46
C PRO A 250 -3.59 -17.54 13.24
N VAL A 251 -4.88 -17.19 13.29
CA VAL A 251 -5.82 -17.46 12.19
C VAL A 251 -5.74 -16.35 11.16
N VAL A 252 -5.68 -16.76 9.88
CA VAL A 252 -5.56 -15.89 8.72
C VAL A 252 -6.72 -16.19 7.78
N TYR A 253 -7.53 -15.18 7.48
CA TYR A 253 -8.57 -15.27 6.47
C TYR A 253 -7.98 -14.92 5.11
N VAL A 254 -7.86 -15.91 4.23
CA VAL A 254 -7.22 -15.75 2.92
C VAL A 254 -8.26 -15.32 1.90
N ALA A 255 -7.98 -14.22 1.19
CA ALA A 255 -8.83 -13.75 0.12
C ALA A 255 -8.73 -14.65 -1.11
N ALA A 256 -9.89 -15.00 -1.66
CA ALA A 256 -10.00 -15.91 -2.78
C ALA A 256 -9.34 -15.33 -4.05
N GLY A 257 -8.41 -16.09 -4.62
CA GLY A 257 -7.68 -15.75 -5.84
C GLY A 257 -6.59 -14.70 -5.67
N SER A 258 -6.81 -13.63 -4.89
CA SER A 258 -5.78 -12.62 -4.60
C SER A 258 -4.80 -13.03 -3.51
N HIS A 259 -5.20 -14.00 -2.68
CA HIS A 259 -4.46 -14.53 -1.52
C HIS A 259 -4.12 -13.54 -0.41
N ALA A 260 -4.54 -12.27 -0.53
CA ALA A 260 -4.37 -11.26 0.51
C ALA A 260 -4.89 -11.77 1.86
N SER A 261 -4.13 -11.49 2.92
CA SER A 261 -4.36 -12.05 4.26
C SER A 261 -5.04 -11.04 5.19
N TYR A 262 -6.12 -11.47 5.86
CA TYR A 262 -6.96 -10.63 6.72
C TYR A 262 -7.19 -11.24 8.11
N TYR A 263 -7.47 -10.38 9.10
CA TYR A 263 -7.74 -10.77 10.48
C TYR A 263 -9.17 -11.24 10.74
N ALA A 264 -10.12 -10.88 9.87
CA ALA A 264 -11.53 -11.19 10.08
C ALA A 264 -12.17 -11.69 8.77
N PRO A 265 -13.26 -12.47 8.87
CA PRO A 265 -13.96 -12.91 7.68
C PRO A 265 -14.77 -11.76 7.06
N GLY A 266 -14.81 -11.67 5.74
CA GLY A 266 -15.71 -10.79 5.02
C GLY A 266 -15.27 -10.40 3.62
N GLU A 267 -15.89 -9.33 3.11
CA GLU A 267 -15.59 -8.77 1.79
C GLU A 267 -14.92 -7.41 1.96
N TYR A 268 -13.69 -7.26 1.49
CA TYR A 268 -12.87 -6.08 1.72
C TYR A 268 -12.80 -5.23 0.46
N LEU A 269 -12.99 -3.91 0.61
CA LEU A 269 -12.76 -2.96 -0.47
C LEU A 269 -11.28 -2.58 -0.45
N THR A 270 -10.50 -3.10 -1.39
CA THR A 270 -9.08 -2.81 -1.55
C THR A 270 -8.87 -1.79 -2.66
N GLU A 271 -7.93 -0.88 -2.49
CA GLU A 271 -7.55 0.10 -3.50
C GLU A 271 -6.19 -0.29 -4.09
N LEU A 272 -6.17 -0.76 -5.34
CA LEU A 272 -4.91 -1.05 -6.01
C LEU A 272 -4.28 0.21 -6.58
N ASN A 273 -3.00 0.37 -6.28
CA ASN A 273 -2.15 1.43 -6.83
C ASN A 273 -1.60 0.98 -8.17
N LEU A 274 -2.27 1.32 -9.27
CA LEU A 274 -1.73 1.04 -10.61
C LEU A 274 -0.77 2.16 -11.01
N PRO A 275 0.49 1.87 -11.38
CA PRO A 275 1.43 2.89 -11.82
C PRO A 275 0.89 3.58 -13.07
N LEU A 276 0.86 4.91 -13.06
CA LEU A 276 0.49 5.69 -14.23
C LEU A 276 1.55 5.50 -15.34
N PRO A 277 1.15 5.44 -16.62
CA PRO A 277 2.09 5.44 -17.73
C PRO A 277 3.12 6.56 -17.59
N ARG A 278 4.40 6.25 -17.85
CA ARG A 278 5.55 7.17 -17.68
C ARG A 278 5.36 8.61 -18.21
N PRO A 279 4.69 8.89 -19.35
CA PRO A 279 4.43 10.27 -19.78
C PRO A 279 3.42 11.00 -18.87
N LEU A 280 2.32 10.33 -18.48
CA LEU A 280 1.31 10.90 -17.58
C LEU A 280 1.88 11.14 -16.18
N ALA A 281 2.64 10.18 -15.66
CA ALA A 281 3.25 10.26 -14.34
C ALA A 281 4.21 11.46 -14.23
N ARG A 282 4.93 11.81 -15.30
CA ARG A 282 5.80 13.00 -15.35
C ARG A 282 5.00 14.30 -15.27
N VAL A 283 3.89 14.41 -16.00
CA VAL A 283 3.02 15.59 -15.99
C VAL A 283 2.37 15.78 -14.62
N VAL A 284 1.83 14.70 -14.03
CA VAL A 284 1.19 14.75 -12.71
C VAL A 284 2.19 15.12 -11.61
N ARG A 285 3.41 14.56 -11.66
CA ARG A 285 4.48 14.94 -10.73
C ARG A 285 4.93 16.39 -10.90
N GLY A 286 5.08 16.86 -12.14
CA GLY A 286 5.45 18.25 -12.44
C GLY A 286 4.40 19.25 -11.95
N ALA A 287 3.12 18.97 -12.22
CA ALA A 287 2.02 19.77 -11.70
C ALA A 287 2.01 19.77 -10.17
N ARG A 288 2.02 18.59 -9.52
CA ARG A 288 2.02 18.53 -8.04
C ARG A 288 3.24 19.18 -7.41
N GLY A 289 4.43 19.06 -8.00
CA GLY A 289 5.64 19.76 -7.54
C GLY A 289 5.42 21.27 -7.55
N PHE A 290 4.91 21.80 -8.67
CA PHE A 290 4.51 23.19 -8.78
C PHE A 290 3.47 23.61 -7.73
N TRP A 291 2.43 22.80 -7.49
CA TRP A 291 1.42 23.08 -6.46
C TRP A 291 2.00 23.04 -5.03
N ARG A 292 2.89 22.08 -4.72
CA ARG A 292 3.48 21.89 -3.38
C ARG A 292 4.48 23.00 -3.05
N GLU A 293 5.31 23.37 -4.02
CA GLU A 293 6.38 24.37 -3.85
C GLU A 293 5.85 25.80 -3.92
N ARG A 294 4.79 26.07 -4.70
CA ARG A 294 4.34 27.44 -4.98
C ARG A 294 3.07 27.87 -4.23
N LEU A 295 2.27 26.93 -3.74
CA LEU A 295 1.00 27.24 -3.06
C LEU A 295 0.92 26.78 -1.59
N GLY A 296 1.98 26.18 -1.05
CA GLY A 296 2.15 26.00 0.39
C GLY A 296 1.04 25.23 1.12
N GLN A 297 0.24 24.42 0.41
CA GLN A 297 -0.81 23.63 1.04
C GLN A 297 -0.21 22.38 1.70
N TYR A 298 0.04 22.50 3.01
CA TYR A 298 0.17 21.37 3.91
C TYR A 298 -1.23 20.80 4.15
N VAL A 299 -1.63 19.78 3.38
CA VAL A 299 -2.75 18.92 3.73
C VAL A 299 -2.18 17.54 4.07
N GLY A 300 -2.19 17.25 5.37
CA GLY A 300 -2.28 15.92 5.98
C GLY A 300 -1.39 14.79 5.44
N GLY A 301 -0.41 14.42 6.28
CA GLY A 301 0.38 13.20 6.28
C GLY A 301 -0.16 11.99 5.50
N GLY A 302 0.62 11.61 4.50
CA GLY A 302 0.59 10.32 3.83
C GLY A 302 1.68 10.35 2.77
N ASN A 303 2.71 9.53 2.91
CA ASN A 303 3.77 9.38 1.92
C ASN A 303 3.23 8.61 0.70
N GLU A 304 2.16 9.11 0.09
CA GLU A 304 1.61 8.58 -1.16
C GLU A 304 2.43 9.18 -2.31
N SER A 305 3.38 8.37 -2.77
CA SER A 305 4.18 8.59 -3.96
C SER A 305 3.26 9.02 -5.12
N GLY A 306 3.37 10.27 -5.54
CA GLY A 306 2.60 10.82 -6.65
C GLY A 306 2.93 10.09 -7.95
N GLY A 307 2.04 9.22 -8.41
CA GLY A 307 2.22 8.45 -9.63
C GLY A 307 1.26 7.28 -9.85
N TYR A 308 0.29 7.06 -8.96
CA TYR A 308 -0.61 5.90 -9.02
C TYR A 308 -2.08 6.32 -9.24
N PHE A 309 -2.83 5.45 -9.89
CA PHE A 309 -4.29 5.53 -10.02
C PHE A 309 -4.93 4.46 -9.12
N HIS A 310 -5.92 4.86 -8.30
CA HIS A 310 -6.60 3.96 -7.36
C HIS A 310 -7.82 3.33 -8.02
N VAL A 311 -7.79 2.00 -8.18
CA VAL A 311 -8.94 1.24 -8.69
C VAL A 311 -9.46 0.36 -7.55
N PRO A 312 -10.66 0.64 -7.00
CA PRO A 312 -11.24 -0.23 -5.98
C PRO A 312 -11.62 -1.59 -6.57
N PHE A 313 -11.21 -2.65 -5.88
CA PHE A 313 -11.64 -4.03 -6.11
C PHE A 313 -12.12 -4.65 -4.81
N VAL A 314 -12.75 -5.82 -4.91
CA VAL A 314 -13.27 -6.54 -3.74
C VAL A 314 -12.44 -7.80 -3.54
N ASP A 315 -11.89 -7.95 -2.35
CA ASP A 315 -11.34 -9.20 -1.85
C ASP A 315 -12.39 -9.97 -1.06
N TYR A 316 -12.40 -11.29 -1.21
CA TYR A 316 -13.34 -12.17 -0.53
C TYR A 316 -12.57 -13.09 0.39
N ALA A 317 -12.44 -12.71 1.66
CA ALA A 317 -11.77 -13.48 2.70
C ALA A 317 -12.83 -14.06 3.64
N ARG A 318 -13.67 -14.98 3.17
CA ARG A 318 -14.85 -15.44 3.91
C ARG A 318 -14.56 -16.53 4.94
N GLY A 319 -13.51 -17.32 4.71
CA GLY A 319 -13.14 -18.43 5.60
C GLY A 319 -14.15 -19.59 5.61
N ASP A 320 -14.99 -19.72 4.58
CA ASP A 320 -16.03 -20.74 4.44
C ASP A 320 -15.59 -21.94 3.55
N GLY A 321 -14.31 -22.01 3.22
CA GLY A 321 -13.68 -23.05 2.42
C GLY A 321 -12.73 -23.95 3.23
N LEU A 322 -11.66 -24.41 2.57
CA LEU A 322 -10.65 -25.28 3.16
C LEU A 322 -9.91 -24.58 4.32
N VAL A 323 -9.68 -25.31 5.42
CA VAL A 323 -8.85 -24.85 6.54
C VAL A 323 -7.52 -25.62 6.55
N ILE A 324 -6.40 -24.91 6.47
CA ILE A 324 -5.04 -25.47 6.49
C ILE A 324 -4.32 -25.05 7.78
N GLY A 325 -3.76 -26.00 8.51
CA GLY A 325 -3.02 -25.79 9.76
C GLY A 325 -3.67 -26.50 10.95
N GLU A 326 -3.23 -26.14 12.15
CA GLU A 326 -3.68 -26.78 13.39
C GLU A 326 -5.21 -26.80 13.54
N GLY A 327 -5.78 -27.97 13.79
CA GLY A 327 -7.22 -28.17 13.95
C GLY A 327 -8.08 -27.97 12.68
N GLY A 328 -7.46 -27.83 11.50
CA GLY A 328 -8.14 -27.66 10.21
C GLY A 328 -8.47 -28.96 9.47
N ASP A 329 -8.89 -28.81 8.20
CA ASP A 329 -9.17 -29.92 7.28
C ASP A 329 -7.89 -30.60 6.76
N ARG A 330 -6.79 -29.85 6.74
CA ARG A 330 -5.45 -30.26 6.30
C ARG A 330 -4.40 -29.71 7.25
N ALA A 331 -3.38 -30.49 7.55
CA ALA A 331 -2.22 -30.05 8.32
C ALA A 331 -1.13 -29.49 7.39
N TRP A 332 -0.20 -28.73 7.96
CA TRP A 332 1.02 -28.34 7.27
C TRP A 332 1.95 -29.55 7.09
N ASP A 333 2.52 -29.68 5.90
CA ASP A 333 3.70 -30.51 5.68
C ASP A 333 4.93 -29.90 6.39
N PRO A 334 6.01 -30.68 6.57
CA PRO A 334 7.27 -30.13 7.07
C PRO A 334 7.69 -28.87 6.30
N PRO A 335 7.90 -27.74 6.98
CA PRO A 335 8.11 -26.47 6.30
C PRO A 335 9.46 -26.42 5.61
N ARG A 336 9.54 -25.67 4.50
CA ARG A 336 10.83 -25.36 3.88
C ARG A 336 11.50 -24.23 4.65
N VAL A 337 12.37 -24.59 5.58
CA VAL A 337 13.14 -23.61 6.35
C VAL A 337 14.16 -22.92 5.45
N ILE A 338 14.06 -21.59 5.39
CA ILE A 338 15.04 -20.69 4.77
C ILE A 338 16.10 -20.40 5.83
N SER A 339 17.20 -21.15 5.78
CA SER A 339 18.34 -21.01 6.69
C SER A 339 19.05 -19.66 6.54
N GLU A 340 19.88 -19.30 7.52
CA GLU A 340 20.90 -18.26 7.37
C GLU A 340 22.30 -18.92 7.32
N PRO A 341 23.09 -18.72 6.24
CA PRO A 341 22.80 -17.91 5.06
C PRO A 341 21.66 -18.48 4.18
N ALA A 342 20.96 -17.58 3.48
CA ALA A 342 19.82 -17.92 2.65
C ALA A 342 20.21 -18.89 1.50
N PRO A 343 19.39 -19.92 1.22
CA PRO A 343 19.69 -20.90 0.18
C PRO A 343 19.90 -20.26 -1.22
N PRO A 344 20.71 -20.89 -2.10
CA PRO A 344 21.01 -20.36 -3.42
C PRO A 344 19.78 -20.07 -4.29
N TRP A 345 18.71 -20.86 -4.20
CA TRP A 345 17.49 -20.63 -4.97
C TRP A 345 16.77 -19.32 -4.59
N VAL A 346 16.92 -18.88 -3.34
CA VAL A 346 16.32 -17.63 -2.85
C VAL A 346 17.14 -16.42 -3.30
N THR A 347 18.46 -16.50 -3.20
CA THR A 347 19.39 -15.37 -3.46
C THR A 347 19.89 -15.28 -4.90
N GLY A 348 20.01 -16.42 -5.58
CA GLY A 348 20.61 -16.50 -6.91
C GLY A 348 19.63 -16.20 -8.05
N TYR A 349 18.32 -16.34 -7.83
CA TYR A 349 17.32 -16.04 -8.87
C TYR A 349 16.61 -14.71 -8.63
N ARG A 350 16.89 -13.74 -9.50
CA ARG A 350 16.33 -12.37 -9.48
C ARG A 350 15.20 -12.15 -10.49
N GLY A 351 14.79 -13.21 -11.18
CA GLY A 351 13.74 -13.15 -12.20
C GLY A 351 12.33 -13.17 -11.59
N LEU A 352 11.34 -13.08 -12.49
CA LEU A 352 9.94 -13.25 -12.12
C LEU A 352 9.62 -14.73 -11.94
N TRP A 353 8.84 -15.07 -10.92
CA TRP A 353 8.45 -16.44 -10.61
C TRP A 353 7.27 -16.93 -11.47
N GLY A 354 6.94 -16.22 -12.55
CA GLY A 354 5.90 -16.57 -13.50
C GLY A 354 5.95 -15.64 -14.71
N LEU A 355 4.96 -15.74 -15.59
CA LEU A 355 4.91 -15.04 -16.88
C LEU A 355 5.19 -13.52 -16.77
N TYR A 356 6.11 -13.04 -17.63
CA TYR A 356 6.27 -11.61 -17.89
C TYR A 356 5.30 -11.16 -18.98
N ALA A 357 4.16 -10.59 -18.58
CA ALA A 357 3.09 -10.17 -19.48
C ALA A 357 3.38 -8.87 -20.23
N ARG A 358 4.33 -8.06 -19.74
CA ARG A 358 4.70 -6.71 -20.25
C ARG A 358 3.51 -5.76 -20.26
N ASP A 359 2.66 -5.84 -19.24
CA ASP A 359 1.52 -4.94 -19.15
C ASP A 359 1.95 -3.57 -18.59
N PRO A 360 1.36 -2.45 -19.05
CA PRO A 360 1.82 -1.11 -18.65
C PRO A 360 1.61 -0.78 -17.16
N PHE A 361 0.81 -1.59 -16.47
CA PHE A 361 0.39 -1.39 -15.09
C PHE A 361 0.97 -2.42 -14.12
N GLU A 362 1.82 -3.34 -14.61
CA GLU A 362 2.46 -4.42 -13.85
C GLU A 362 1.46 -5.34 -13.09
N GLY A 363 0.19 -5.33 -13.51
CA GLY A 363 -0.88 -6.07 -12.83
C GLY A 363 -0.84 -7.57 -13.16
N GLU A 364 -0.51 -7.92 -14.40
CA GLU A 364 -0.42 -9.31 -14.86
C GLU A 364 1.00 -9.86 -14.85
N ASP A 365 1.99 -9.02 -14.56
CA ASP A 365 3.36 -9.47 -14.40
C ASP A 365 3.48 -10.24 -13.09
N ALA A 366 3.96 -11.48 -13.17
CA ALA A 366 4.21 -12.32 -12.01
C ALA A 366 5.12 -11.62 -10.98
N PRO A 367 5.00 -11.96 -9.68
CA PRO A 367 5.91 -11.44 -8.67
C PRO A 367 7.33 -11.97 -8.89
N ALA A 368 8.31 -11.28 -8.32
CA ALA A 368 9.64 -11.84 -8.13
C ALA A 368 9.68 -12.72 -6.87
N GLY A 369 10.84 -13.31 -6.57
CA GLY A 369 11.01 -14.19 -5.42
C GLY A 369 10.98 -13.46 -4.07
N PRO A 370 11.12 -14.19 -2.95
CA PRO A 370 10.99 -13.62 -1.60
C PRO A 370 11.91 -12.41 -1.30
N ILE A 371 13.10 -12.39 -1.91
CA ILE A 371 14.11 -11.33 -1.68
C ILE A 371 13.90 -10.11 -2.58
N TYR A 372 13.30 -10.27 -3.77
CA TYR A 372 13.40 -9.28 -4.83
C TYR A 372 12.05 -8.68 -5.19
N ASN A 373 12.06 -7.41 -5.58
CA ASN A 373 10.96 -6.77 -6.28
C ASN A 373 11.05 -7.07 -7.80
N ARG A 374 9.99 -6.77 -8.56
CA ARG A 374 9.97 -6.93 -10.04
C ARG A 374 11.10 -6.17 -10.76
N ASP A 375 11.56 -5.06 -10.17
CA ASP A 375 12.68 -4.25 -10.66
C ASP A 375 14.07 -4.77 -10.21
N LYS A 376 14.12 -5.94 -9.57
CA LYS A 376 15.31 -6.63 -9.04
C LYS A 376 15.95 -5.97 -7.82
N THR A 377 15.36 -4.90 -7.28
CA THR A 377 15.79 -4.35 -5.98
C THR A 377 15.42 -5.30 -4.85
N VAL A 378 16.11 -5.21 -3.71
CA VAL A 378 15.81 -6.04 -2.54
C VAL A 378 14.53 -5.52 -1.88
N ALA A 379 13.57 -6.41 -1.63
CA ALA A 379 12.30 -6.07 -1.02
C ALA A 379 12.49 -5.63 0.45
N ARG A 380 11.81 -4.55 0.85
CA ARG A 380 11.89 -4.02 2.23
C ARG A 380 11.54 -5.06 3.28
N VAL A 381 10.51 -5.85 3.03
CA VAL A 381 10.06 -6.96 3.90
C VAL A 381 11.16 -7.99 4.19
N TRP A 382 12.19 -8.10 3.34
CA TRP A 382 13.32 -9.00 3.53
C TRP A 382 14.44 -8.41 4.38
N TYR A 383 14.89 -7.19 4.06
CA TYR A 383 16.04 -6.55 4.71
C TYR A 383 15.66 -5.72 5.95
N ASP A 384 14.40 -5.28 6.04
CA ASP A 384 13.82 -4.51 7.15
C ASP A 384 12.42 -5.06 7.51
N PRO A 385 12.34 -6.31 8.00
CA PRO A 385 11.08 -6.91 8.41
C PRO A 385 10.39 -6.19 9.58
N VAL A 386 11.14 -5.53 10.46
CA VAL A 386 10.62 -4.75 11.59
C VAL A 386 9.95 -3.46 11.08
N GLY A 387 10.64 -2.68 10.24
CA GLY A 387 10.09 -1.46 9.66
C GLY A 387 9.00 -1.70 8.61
N TRP A 388 8.98 -2.86 7.94
CA TRP A 388 7.85 -3.23 7.06
C TRP A 388 6.50 -3.25 7.79
N ALA A 389 6.48 -3.76 9.03
CA ALA A 389 5.29 -3.72 9.89
C ALA A 389 5.19 -2.42 10.71
N GLY A 390 6.15 -1.50 10.61
CA GLY A 390 6.21 -0.24 11.34
C GLY A 390 6.58 -0.39 12.83
N LEU A 391 7.27 -1.47 13.21
CA LEU A 391 7.74 -1.72 14.58
C LEU A 391 9.11 -1.08 14.88
N ASP A 392 9.76 -0.48 13.87
CA ASP A 392 11.07 0.18 13.95
C ASP A 392 11.11 1.38 14.90
N LYS A 393 9.94 1.89 15.30
CA LYS A 393 9.80 2.94 16.34
C LYS A 393 9.21 2.43 17.65
N VAL A 394 8.98 1.12 17.79
CA VAL A 394 8.33 0.51 18.95
C VAL A 394 9.39 -0.32 19.69
N PRO A 395 9.84 0.12 20.88
CA PRO A 395 10.77 -0.67 21.67
C PRO A 395 10.12 -1.99 22.09
N THR A 396 10.94 -3.02 22.30
CA THR A 396 10.45 -4.26 22.90
C THR A 396 10.00 -4.00 24.34
N PRO A 397 9.13 -4.87 24.93
CA PRO A 397 8.74 -4.73 26.33
C PRO A 397 9.92 -4.64 27.30
N ALA A 398 11.02 -5.36 27.01
CA ALA A 398 12.23 -5.33 27.83
C ALA A 398 13.01 -4.00 27.73
N GLU A 399 12.91 -3.30 26.59
CA GLU A 399 13.63 -2.06 26.34
C GLU A 399 12.79 -0.80 26.58
N ALA A 400 11.46 -0.93 26.68
CA ALA A 400 10.53 0.20 26.69
C ALA A 400 10.77 1.19 27.84
N VAL A 401 11.04 0.68 29.04
CA VAL A 401 11.34 1.52 30.22
C VAL A 401 12.67 2.27 30.02
N THR A 402 13.72 1.54 29.64
CA THR A 402 15.05 2.12 29.36
C THR A 402 14.96 3.20 28.29
N ALA A 403 14.29 2.94 27.16
CA ALA A 403 14.13 3.90 26.08
C ALA A 403 13.37 5.16 26.51
N ALA A 404 12.35 5.03 27.36
CA ALA A 404 11.62 6.18 27.90
C ALA A 404 12.48 7.04 28.82
N LEU A 405 13.26 6.41 29.70
CA LEU A 405 14.17 7.10 30.64
C LEU A 405 15.35 7.76 29.92
N GLU A 406 15.96 7.09 28.94
CA GLU A 406 17.02 7.68 28.11
C GLU A 406 16.49 8.93 27.38
N ARG A 407 15.29 8.84 26.79
CA ARG A 407 14.68 9.99 26.11
C ARG A 407 14.34 11.13 27.06
N ARG A 408 13.95 10.83 28.30
CA ARG A 408 13.75 11.84 29.35
C ARG A 408 15.06 12.56 29.65
N ASP A 409 16.15 11.83 29.84
CA ASP A 409 17.47 12.39 30.19
C ASP A 409 18.04 13.27 29.05
N GLU A 410 17.81 12.89 27.79
CA GLU A 410 18.10 13.73 26.63
C GLU A 410 17.33 15.06 26.66
N LEU A 411 16.05 15.02 27.03
CA LEU A 411 15.23 16.24 27.16
C LEU A 411 15.66 17.09 28.36
N GLU A 412 16.08 16.50 29.47
CA GLU A 412 16.63 17.25 30.60
C GLU A 412 17.89 18.03 30.22
N THR A 413 18.83 17.37 29.54
CA THR A 413 20.05 18.00 29.01
C THR A 413 19.69 19.18 28.11
N ARG A 414 18.76 18.99 27.17
CA ARG A 414 18.29 20.04 26.26
C ARG A 414 17.60 21.19 26.99
N ARG A 415 16.85 20.92 28.06
CA ARG A 415 16.19 21.96 28.89
C ARG A 415 17.23 22.85 29.57
N GLU A 416 18.35 22.31 30.03
CA GLU A 416 19.44 23.10 30.61
C GLU A 416 20.07 24.05 29.58
N GLU A 417 20.33 23.56 28.37
CA GLU A 417 20.83 24.38 27.26
C GLU A 417 19.86 25.52 26.90
N LEU A 418 18.56 25.19 26.79
CA LEU A 418 17.51 26.18 26.53
C LEU A 418 17.43 27.24 27.64
N ARG A 419 17.55 26.85 28.91
CA ARG A 419 17.57 27.80 30.04
C ARG A 419 18.74 28.77 29.93
N ALA A 420 19.94 28.28 29.62
CA ALA A 420 21.13 29.11 29.43
C ALA A 420 20.98 30.08 28.24
N GLU A 421 20.44 29.61 27.11
CA GLU A 421 20.13 30.43 25.94
C GLU A 421 19.11 31.53 26.24
N ILE A 422 18.01 31.17 26.91
CA ILE A 422 16.96 32.11 27.33
C ILE A 422 17.56 33.17 28.24
N GLU A 423 18.39 32.80 29.21
CA GLU A 423 19.00 33.74 30.13
C GLU A 423 19.92 34.74 29.39
N LYS A 424 20.75 34.26 28.46
CA LYS A 424 21.61 35.09 27.60
C LYS A 424 20.80 36.06 26.76
N LYS A 425 19.77 35.60 26.06
CA LYS A 425 18.93 36.44 25.19
C LYS A 425 18.04 37.39 25.99
N ALA A 426 17.48 36.96 27.12
CA ALA A 426 16.70 37.81 28.01
C ALA A 426 17.57 38.94 28.61
N ARG A 427 18.82 38.67 28.99
CA ARG A 427 19.78 39.72 29.38
C ARG A 427 20.00 40.74 28.25
N ARG A 428 20.16 40.28 27.00
CA ARG A 428 20.32 41.17 25.85
C ARG A 428 19.05 41.99 25.57
N LEU A 429 17.88 41.38 25.69
CA LEU A 429 16.58 42.04 25.53
C LEU A 429 16.40 43.15 26.56
N ARG A 430 16.74 42.91 27.83
CA ARG A 430 16.74 43.95 28.89
C ARG A 430 17.67 45.11 28.57
N LYS A 431 18.90 44.84 28.07
CA LYS A 431 19.85 45.88 27.65
C LYS A 431 19.30 46.74 26.51
N LEU A 432 18.70 46.12 25.48
CA LEU A 432 18.08 46.85 24.37
C LEU A 432 16.86 47.64 24.84
N GLY A 433 16.05 47.10 25.76
CA GLY A 433 14.94 47.82 26.38
C GLY A 433 15.39 49.09 27.10
N ALA A 434 16.50 49.02 27.84
CA ALA A 434 17.11 50.19 28.48
C ALA A 434 17.62 51.21 27.45
N GLU A 435 18.29 50.78 26.37
CA GLU A 435 18.70 51.66 25.25
C GLU A 435 17.50 52.36 24.61
N ALA A 436 16.42 51.62 24.33
CA ALA A 436 15.20 52.18 23.76
C ALA A 436 14.49 53.19 24.69
N ALA A 437 14.57 52.98 26.01
CA ALA A 437 14.04 53.92 26.99
C ALA A 437 14.88 55.21 27.05
N ALA A 438 16.21 55.10 27.03
CA ALA A 438 17.14 56.24 27.08
C ALA A 438 17.04 57.17 25.85
N VAL A 439 16.71 56.60 24.69
CA VAL A 439 16.60 57.34 23.42
C VAL A 439 15.22 57.99 23.22
N ARG A 440 14.23 57.65 24.05
CA ARG A 440 12.85 58.12 23.90
C ARG A 440 12.75 59.65 24.03
N GLY A 441 12.06 60.28 23.07
CA GLY A 441 11.83 61.74 23.07
C GLY A 441 13.00 62.58 22.56
N ARG A 442 14.06 61.97 22.05
CA ARG A 442 15.21 62.66 21.45
C ARG A 442 15.14 62.56 19.93
N SER A 443 14.62 63.60 19.27
CA SER A 443 14.36 63.63 17.81
C SER A 443 15.58 63.28 16.95
N HIS A 444 16.78 63.73 17.33
CA HIS A 444 18.04 63.42 16.62
C HIS A 444 18.44 61.93 16.68
N LEU A 445 17.78 61.11 17.51
CA LEU A 445 18.04 59.67 17.66
C LEU A 445 16.87 58.80 17.20
N ASP A 446 15.84 59.36 16.56
CA ASP A 446 14.63 58.62 16.18
C ASP A 446 14.92 57.42 15.26
N GLY A 447 15.85 57.56 14.33
CA GLY A 447 16.31 56.46 13.48
C GLY A 447 16.87 55.29 14.28
N ARG A 448 17.73 55.58 15.26
CA ARG A 448 18.32 54.58 16.17
C ARG A 448 17.26 53.97 17.09
N GLY A 449 16.30 54.77 17.54
CA GLY A 449 15.16 54.32 18.34
C GLY A 449 14.22 53.37 17.58
N ARG A 450 14.03 53.55 16.26
CA ARG A 450 13.27 52.62 15.42
C ARG A 450 14.01 51.28 15.24
N GLU A 451 15.31 51.33 14.94
CA GLU A 451 16.15 50.13 14.79
C GLU A 451 16.18 49.29 16.08
N THR A 452 16.35 49.94 17.22
CA THR A 452 16.39 49.28 18.54
C THR A 452 15.05 48.60 18.87
N ARG A 453 13.92 49.26 18.58
CA ARG A 453 12.57 48.67 18.76
C ARG A 453 12.35 47.45 17.87
N ARG A 454 12.82 47.47 16.61
CA ARG A 454 12.75 46.30 15.72
C ARG A 454 13.53 45.12 16.29
N ARG A 455 14.77 45.35 16.75
CA ARG A 455 15.60 44.32 17.38
C ARG A 455 14.97 43.75 18.66
N ILE A 456 14.32 44.60 19.47
CA ILE A 456 13.56 44.15 20.64
C ILE A 456 12.43 43.20 20.23
N ALA A 457 11.64 43.57 19.21
CA ALA A 457 10.53 42.73 18.75
C ALA A 457 11.00 41.38 18.17
N GLU A 458 12.08 41.38 17.39
CA GLU A 458 12.70 40.16 16.87
C GLU A 458 13.21 39.26 18.01
N LEU A 459 14.02 39.81 18.92
CA LEU A 459 14.60 39.04 20.02
C LEU A 459 13.54 38.59 21.05
N SER A 460 12.46 39.37 21.26
CA SER A 460 11.34 38.95 22.11
C SER A 460 10.68 37.71 21.54
N ARG A 461 10.35 37.70 20.24
CA ARG A 461 9.76 36.52 19.59
C ARG A 461 10.67 35.29 19.67
N GLU A 462 11.98 35.46 19.51
CA GLU A 462 12.94 34.37 19.70
C GLU A 462 12.92 33.82 21.13
N VAL A 463 12.94 34.70 22.14
CA VAL A 463 12.88 34.29 23.56
C VAL A 463 11.55 33.61 23.87
N ASP A 464 10.44 34.11 23.35
CA ASP A 464 9.12 33.51 23.55
C ASP A 464 9.04 32.12 22.90
N GLY A 465 9.60 31.95 21.69
CA GLY A 465 9.71 30.65 21.04
C GLY A 465 10.65 29.66 21.77
N LEU A 466 11.72 30.16 22.42
CA LEU A 466 12.57 29.32 23.28
C LEU A 466 11.85 28.90 24.55
N ARG A 467 11.13 29.83 25.20
CA ARG A 467 10.32 29.53 26.41
C ARG A 467 9.20 28.54 26.13
N ALA A 468 8.52 28.67 24.99
CA ALA A 468 7.49 27.73 24.57
C ALA A 468 8.07 26.31 24.37
N ARG A 469 9.25 26.20 23.75
CA ARG A 469 9.96 24.92 23.62
C ARG A 469 10.39 24.35 24.97
N LEU A 470 10.93 25.17 25.86
CA LEU A 470 11.32 24.73 27.22
C LEU A 470 10.11 24.17 27.99
N ALA A 471 8.96 24.83 27.92
CA ALA A 471 7.73 24.37 28.57
C ALA A 471 7.21 23.06 27.95
N ALA A 472 7.29 22.91 26.62
CA ALA A 472 6.92 21.68 25.96
C ALA A 472 7.84 20.51 26.34
N ASP A 473 9.16 20.73 26.34
CA ASP A 473 10.14 19.70 26.72
C ASP A 473 9.97 19.28 28.19
N GLU A 474 9.62 20.21 29.09
CA GLU A 474 9.29 19.92 30.50
C GLU A 474 8.03 19.05 30.64
N ALA A 475 6.96 19.37 29.91
CA ALA A 475 5.74 18.59 29.92
C ALA A 475 5.95 17.16 29.36
N VAL A 476 6.73 17.02 28.29
CA VAL A 476 7.06 15.71 27.70
C VAL A 476 7.95 14.89 28.63
N SER A 477 8.95 15.51 29.25
CA SER A 477 9.84 14.85 30.22
C SER A 477 9.06 14.27 31.40
N GLY A 478 8.12 15.02 31.99
CA GLY A 478 7.24 14.49 33.04
C GLY A 478 6.33 13.36 32.55
N SER A 479 5.79 13.49 31.33
CA SER A 479 4.95 12.44 30.72
C SER A 479 5.73 11.14 30.45
N LEU A 480 7.02 11.22 30.11
CA LEU A 480 7.89 10.07 29.92
C LEU A 480 8.18 9.33 31.23
N GLU A 481 8.35 10.07 32.32
CA GLU A 481 8.53 9.50 33.66
C GLU A 481 7.27 8.77 34.14
N GLU A 482 6.10 9.40 33.97
CA GLU A 482 4.81 8.75 34.26
C GLU A 482 4.58 7.51 33.37
N TYR A 483 4.96 7.58 32.09
CA TYR A 483 4.85 6.47 31.16
C TYR A 483 5.78 5.31 31.55
N ALA A 484 7.04 5.58 31.90
CA ALA A 484 7.97 4.57 32.38
C ALA A 484 7.42 3.84 33.63
N GLY A 485 6.94 4.60 34.62
CA GLY A 485 6.34 4.02 35.83
C GLY A 485 5.10 3.16 35.56
N ARG A 486 4.27 3.51 34.57
CA ARG A 486 3.12 2.69 34.15
C ARG A 486 3.56 1.36 33.54
N ILE A 487 4.57 1.36 32.68
CA ILE A 487 5.08 0.12 32.07
C ILE A 487 5.74 -0.78 33.11
N GLU A 488 6.48 -0.21 34.07
CA GLU A 488 7.13 -0.97 35.16
C GLU A 488 6.11 -1.75 36.00
N VAL A 489 4.92 -1.21 36.24
CA VAL A 489 3.83 -1.92 36.94
C VAL A 489 3.02 -2.88 36.04
N GLY A 490 3.43 -3.04 34.78
CA GLY A 490 2.82 -3.95 33.80
C GLY A 490 1.65 -3.35 33.01
N GLU A 491 1.40 -2.05 33.09
CA GLU A 491 0.40 -1.40 32.24
C GLU A 491 0.89 -1.37 30.80
N ARG A 492 0.02 -1.77 29.87
CA ARG A 492 0.30 -1.76 28.42
C ARG A 492 -0.47 -0.66 27.74
N ASP A 493 0.13 -0.12 26.68
CA ASP A 493 -0.52 0.86 25.81
C ASP A 493 -1.87 0.36 25.25
N PRO A 494 -2.73 1.26 24.76
CA PRO A 494 -3.92 0.86 24.03
C PRO A 494 -3.57 -0.05 22.84
N VAL A 495 -4.20 -1.24 22.79
CA VAL A 495 -3.98 -2.31 21.78
C VAL A 495 -3.97 -1.79 20.33
N ARG A 496 -4.78 -0.77 20.04
CA ARG A 496 -5.00 -0.22 18.70
C ARG A 496 -4.57 1.24 18.55
N GLY A 497 -3.77 1.78 19.48
CA GLY A 497 -3.36 3.19 19.48
C GLY A 497 -2.58 3.61 18.23
N HIS A 498 -1.89 2.66 17.58
CA HIS A 498 -1.14 2.89 16.35
C HIS A 498 -2.00 2.84 15.06
N ILE A 499 -3.23 2.35 15.14
CA ILE A 499 -4.08 2.14 13.95
C ILE A 499 -4.77 3.46 13.58
N THR A 500 -4.40 4.02 12.44
CA THR A 500 -5.05 5.21 11.87
C THR A 500 -6.20 4.85 10.94
N ARG A 501 -6.03 3.77 10.17
CA ARG A 501 -7.03 3.25 9.23
C ARG A 501 -7.04 1.72 9.29
N ALA A 502 -8.02 1.16 10.00
CA ALA A 502 -8.18 -0.29 10.07
C ALA A 502 -8.75 -0.85 8.76
N HIS A 503 -8.13 -1.89 8.20
CA HIS A 503 -8.73 -2.70 7.15
C HIS A 503 -9.85 -3.54 7.75
N ARG A 504 -11.10 -3.12 7.51
CA ARG A 504 -12.29 -3.82 7.98
C ARG A 504 -13.10 -4.34 6.80
N PRO A 505 -13.80 -5.47 6.97
CA PRO A 505 -14.73 -5.93 5.96
C PRO A 505 -15.85 -4.90 5.80
N ALA A 506 -16.44 -4.86 4.61
CA ALA A 506 -17.58 -3.99 4.31
C ALA A 506 -18.73 -4.28 5.27
N SER A 507 -19.31 -3.22 5.83
CA SER A 507 -20.40 -3.31 6.79
C SER A 507 -21.72 -3.76 6.12
N GLU A 508 -22.64 -4.37 6.87
CA GLU A 508 -23.95 -4.76 6.34
C GLU A 508 -24.73 -3.56 5.73
N THR A 509 -24.54 -2.36 6.27
CA THR A 509 -25.16 -1.13 5.75
C THR A 509 -24.57 -0.75 4.40
N GLU A 510 -23.26 -0.93 4.19
CA GLU A 510 -22.63 -0.78 2.87
C GLU A 510 -23.03 -1.89 1.90
N LEU A 511 -23.39 -3.09 2.39
CA LEU A 511 -23.89 -4.18 1.55
C LEU A 511 -25.35 -3.93 1.08
N ARG A 512 -26.12 -3.11 1.79
CA ARG A 512 -27.51 -2.73 1.45
C ARG A 512 -27.57 -1.59 0.42
N PHE A 513 -26.89 -1.74 -0.71
CA PHE A 513 -27.20 -0.88 -1.87
C PHE A 513 -28.61 -1.20 -2.41
N SER A 514 -29.33 -0.18 -2.87
CA SER A 514 -30.63 -0.40 -3.52
C SER A 514 -30.44 -1.23 -4.80
N ARG A 515 -31.39 -2.11 -5.13
CA ARG A 515 -31.37 -2.89 -6.40
C ARG A 515 -31.19 -1.99 -7.63
N VAL A 516 -31.66 -0.74 -7.52
CA VAL A 516 -31.51 0.29 -8.55
C VAL A 516 -30.05 0.73 -8.72
N ALA A 517 -29.31 0.92 -7.62
CA ALA A 517 -27.89 1.24 -7.67
C ALA A 517 -27.06 0.11 -8.30
N GLU A 518 -27.42 -1.15 -8.01
CA GLU A 518 -26.79 -2.33 -8.61
C GLU A 518 -27.11 -2.46 -10.10
N ALA A 519 -28.37 -2.26 -10.50
CA ALA A 519 -28.79 -2.26 -11.89
C ALA A 519 -28.12 -1.12 -12.69
N TRP A 520 -28.06 0.08 -12.13
CA TRP A 520 -27.32 1.20 -12.70
C TRP A 520 -25.84 0.84 -12.87
N ALA A 521 -25.22 0.27 -11.84
CA ALA A 521 -23.80 -0.09 -11.89
C ALA A 521 -23.48 -1.17 -12.93
N ALA A 522 -24.41 -2.08 -13.20
CA ALA A 522 -24.24 -3.11 -14.23
C ALA A 522 -24.36 -2.55 -15.66
N VAL A 523 -25.27 -1.59 -15.88
CA VAL A 523 -25.59 -1.09 -17.23
C VAL A 523 -24.73 0.11 -17.61
N SER A 524 -24.23 0.88 -16.64
CA SER A 524 -23.70 2.22 -16.89
C SER A 524 -22.51 2.25 -17.85
N VAL A 525 -21.58 1.30 -17.74
CA VAL A 525 -20.40 1.26 -18.61
C VAL A 525 -20.77 0.91 -20.05
N SER A 526 -21.63 -0.10 -20.23
CA SER A 526 -22.13 -0.48 -21.56
C SER A 526 -22.92 0.65 -22.21
N LEU A 527 -23.78 1.33 -21.44
CA LEU A 527 -24.54 2.47 -21.92
C LEU A 527 -23.61 3.63 -22.34
N MET A 528 -22.56 3.92 -21.56
CA MET A 528 -21.57 4.94 -21.93
C MET A 528 -20.83 4.59 -23.23
N LEU A 529 -20.44 3.32 -23.43
CA LEU A 529 -19.80 2.89 -24.67
C LEU A 529 -20.73 3.05 -25.87
N VAL A 530 -22.00 2.70 -25.73
CA VAL A 530 -23.02 2.92 -26.78
C VAL A 530 -23.21 4.41 -27.06
N ILE A 531 -23.32 5.25 -26.02
CA ILE A 531 -23.42 6.71 -26.15
C ILE A 531 -22.19 7.28 -26.85
N PHE A 532 -20.98 6.84 -26.48
CA PHE A 532 -19.74 7.26 -27.12
C PHE A 532 -19.73 6.94 -28.62
N VAL A 533 -20.09 5.71 -29.00
CA VAL A 533 -20.18 5.30 -30.40
C VAL A 533 -21.26 6.11 -31.14
N ALA A 534 -22.41 6.34 -30.52
CA ALA A 534 -23.47 7.16 -31.12
C ALA A 534 -23.01 8.61 -31.34
N ILE A 535 -22.36 9.25 -30.36
CA ILE A 535 -21.81 10.61 -30.52
C ILE A 535 -20.74 10.62 -31.63
N ALA A 536 -19.86 9.63 -31.66
CA ALA A 536 -18.79 9.53 -32.66
C ALA A 536 -19.31 9.33 -34.10
N ILE A 537 -20.49 8.73 -34.27
CA ILE A 537 -21.12 8.54 -35.59
C ILE A 537 -21.98 9.75 -35.98
N PHE A 538 -22.79 10.28 -35.06
CA PHE A 538 -23.85 11.24 -35.39
C PHE A 538 -23.51 12.71 -35.07
N GLN A 539 -22.52 12.98 -34.23
CA GLN A 539 -22.23 14.32 -33.68
C GLN A 539 -20.72 14.57 -33.52
N GLN A 540 -19.93 14.29 -34.56
CA GLN A 540 -18.47 14.43 -34.53
C GLN A 540 -18.00 15.85 -34.17
N GLU A 541 -18.71 16.88 -34.62
CA GLU A 541 -18.36 18.29 -34.35
C GLU A 541 -18.53 18.68 -32.87
N HIS A 542 -19.35 17.93 -32.12
CA HIS A 542 -19.61 18.16 -30.69
C HIS A 542 -19.13 17.00 -29.81
N LEU A 543 -18.22 16.16 -30.33
CA LEU A 543 -17.74 14.96 -29.65
C LEU A 543 -17.27 15.25 -28.22
N ILE A 544 -16.44 16.29 -28.05
CA ILE A 544 -15.83 16.62 -26.75
C ILE A 544 -16.88 17.13 -25.76
N SER A 545 -17.74 18.06 -26.15
CA SER A 545 -18.75 18.64 -25.26
C SER A 545 -19.79 17.59 -24.83
N MET A 546 -20.27 16.78 -25.76
CA MET A 546 -21.22 15.71 -25.47
C MET A 546 -20.61 14.60 -24.60
N LEU A 547 -19.32 14.30 -24.79
CA LEU A 547 -18.60 13.36 -23.93
C LEU A 547 -18.46 13.89 -22.50
N VAL A 548 -18.10 15.17 -22.33
CA VAL A 548 -18.00 15.81 -21.01
C VAL A 548 -19.35 15.80 -20.29
N VAL A 549 -20.44 16.16 -20.98
CA VAL A 549 -21.80 16.13 -20.42
C VAL A 549 -22.20 14.71 -20.03
N SER A 550 -21.90 13.72 -20.87
CA SER A 550 -22.18 12.32 -20.57
C SER A 550 -21.41 11.87 -19.33
N ILE A 551 -20.10 12.10 -19.26
CA ILE A 551 -19.29 11.74 -18.09
C ILE A 551 -19.83 12.42 -16.82
N ALA A 552 -20.18 13.71 -16.90
CA ALA A 552 -20.75 14.45 -15.78
C ALA A 552 -22.10 13.87 -15.32
N PHE A 553 -22.99 13.51 -16.25
CA PHE A 553 -24.27 12.88 -15.95
C PHE A 553 -24.09 11.54 -15.22
N PHE A 554 -23.19 10.69 -15.72
CA PHE A 554 -22.93 9.39 -15.11
C PHE A 554 -22.29 9.51 -13.72
N ALA A 555 -21.36 10.46 -13.55
CA ALA A 555 -20.80 10.77 -12.23
C ALA A 555 -21.86 11.28 -11.26
N PHE A 556 -22.79 12.12 -11.72
CA PHE A 556 -23.89 12.66 -10.93
C PHE A 556 -24.88 11.57 -10.50
N ALA A 557 -25.34 10.74 -11.44
CA ALA A 557 -26.23 9.63 -11.15
C ALA A 557 -25.59 8.67 -10.13
N GLU A 558 -24.30 8.38 -10.29
CA GLU A 558 -23.58 7.51 -9.36
C GLU A 558 -23.43 8.12 -7.96
N ALA A 559 -23.09 9.40 -7.86
CA ALA A 559 -23.03 10.08 -6.57
C ALA A 559 -24.39 10.12 -5.87
N GLY A 560 -25.48 10.24 -6.64
CA GLY A 560 -26.85 10.15 -6.16
C GLY A 560 -27.15 8.77 -5.55
N PHE A 561 -26.86 7.69 -6.28
CA PHE A 561 -27.06 6.33 -5.78
C PHE A 561 -26.18 5.96 -4.58
N ARG A 562 -25.06 6.66 -4.39
CA ARG A 562 -24.11 6.43 -3.27
C ARG A 562 -24.32 7.35 -2.07
N GLY A 563 -25.30 8.24 -2.10
CA GLY A 563 -25.49 9.24 -1.04
C GLY A 563 -24.33 10.24 -0.92
N ARG A 564 -23.49 10.37 -1.95
CA ARG A 564 -22.32 11.28 -2.00
C ARG A 564 -22.59 12.53 -2.83
N LEU A 565 -23.85 12.84 -3.12
CA LEU A 565 -24.25 13.98 -3.95
C LEU A 565 -23.66 15.29 -3.41
N ALA A 566 -23.71 15.50 -2.09
CA ALA A 566 -23.15 16.68 -1.44
C ALA A 566 -21.64 16.84 -1.69
N ASN A 567 -20.88 15.74 -1.59
CA ASN A 567 -19.44 15.75 -1.84
C ASN A 567 -19.12 15.99 -3.32
N LEU A 568 -19.87 15.36 -4.23
CA LEU A 568 -19.69 15.59 -5.67
C LEU A 568 -19.98 17.05 -6.04
N VAL A 569 -21.10 17.61 -5.55
CA VAL A 569 -21.46 19.01 -5.79
C VAL A 569 -20.41 19.95 -5.22
N GLY A 570 -19.89 19.65 -4.01
CA GLY A 570 -18.77 20.38 -3.41
C GLY A 570 -17.52 20.36 -4.28
N SER A 571 -17.05 19.18 -4.69
CA SER A 571 -15.86 19.04 -5.54
C SER A 571 -16.03 19.66 -6.93
N ALA A 572 -17.21 19.51 -7.54
CA ALA A 572 -17.53 20.11 -8.83
C ALA A 572 -17.56 21.64 -8.74
N ASN A 573 -18.17 22.21 -7.70
CA ASN A 573 -18.17 23.65 -7.47
C ASN A 573 -16.76 24.19 -7.25
N ILE A 574 -15.92 23.51 -6.46
CA ILE A 574 -14.53 23.91 -6.26
C ILE A 574 -13.76 23.88 -7.58
N GLY A 575 -13.93 22.81 -8.37
CA GLY A 575 -13.28 22.67 -9.68
C GLY A 575 -13.72 23.74 -10.67
N LEU A 576 -15.03 23.98 -10.78
CA LEU A 576 -15.60 25.03 -11.64
C LEU A 576 -15.17 26.43 -11.18
N ALA A 577 -15.13 26.69 -9.88
CA ALA A 577 -14.65 27.95 -9.34
C ALA A 577 -13.16 28.19 -9.64
N ALA A 578 -12.33 27.14 -9.58
CA ALA A 578 -10.92 27.23 -9.95
C ALA A 578 -10.73 27.49 -11.45
N VAL A 579 -11.47 26.79 -12.31
CA VAL A 579 -11.45 27.01 -13.77
C VAL A 579 -11.95 28.41 -14.11
N ALA A 580 -13.08 28.83 -13.54
CA ALA A 580 -13.61 30.18 -13.72
C ALA A 580 -12.60 31.24 -13.26
N SER A 581 -11.94 31.04 -12.12
CA SER A 581 -10.90 31.94 -11.61
C SER A 581 -9.70 32.02 -12.57
N LEU A 582 -9.28 30.90 -13.16
CA LEU A 582 -8.20 30.88 -14.16
C LEU A 582 -8.60 31.59 -15.46
N ILE A 583 -9.83 31.38 -15.93
CA ILE A 583 -10.37 32.07 -17.11
C ILE A 583 -10.42 33.59 -16.84
N LEU A 584 -10.94 33.99 -15.67
CA LEU A 584 -10.97 35.40 -15.28
C LEU A 584 -9.56 36.00 -15.17
N LEU A 585 -8.60 35.27 -14.58
CA LEU A 585 -7.22 35.71 -14.49
C LEU A 585 -6.57 35.89 -15.86
N TYR A 586 -6.87 35.01 -16.82
CA TYR A 586 -6.35 35.08 -18.18
C TYR A 586 -6.99 36.23 -18.97
N GLU A 587 -8.32 36.28 -19.00
CA GLU A 587 -9.09 37.26 -19.77
C GLU A 587 -8.88 38.69 -19.24
N PHE A 588 -8.84 38.84 -17.91
CA PHE A 588 -8.70 40.14 -17.24
C PHE A 588 -7.28 40.43 -16.74
N PHE A 589 -6.27 39.72 -17.24
CA PHE A 589 -4.90 39.82 -16.72
C PHE A 589 -4.40 41.26 -16.65
N TRP A 590 -4.53 42.01 -17.75
CA TRP A 590 -4.04 43.38 -17.84
C TRP A 590 -4.85 44.35 -16.97
N GLN A 591 -6.18 44.15 -16.89
CA GLN A 591 -7.06 44.94 -16.05
C GLN A 591 -6.73 44.73 -14.57
N LEU A 592 -6.42 43.49 -14.16
CA LEU A 592 -5.98 43.17 -12.81
C LEU A 592 -4.61 43.78 -12.49
N VAL A 593 -3.67 43.77 -13.44
CA VAL A 593 -2.36 44.45 -13.29
C VAL A 593 -2.55 45.96 -13.10
N VAL A 594 -3.39 46.58 -13.94
CA VAL A 594 -3.70 48.02 -13.83
C VAL A 594 -4.36 48.33 -12.49
N ALA A 595 -5.35 47.52 -12.06
CA ALA A 595 -6.00 47.68 -10.76
C ALA A 595 -5.00 47.53 -9.60
N ALA A 596 -4.09 46.57 -9.66
CA ALA A 596 -3.05 46.37 -8.64
C ALA A 596 -2.10 47.57 -8.57
N VAL A 597 -1.65 48.09 -9.72
CA VAL A 597 -0.83 49.31 -9.77
C VAL A 597 -1.57 50.50 -9.18
N LEU A 598 -2.85 50.70 -9.54
CA LEU A 598 -3.67 51.77 -8.98
C LEU A 598 -3.84 51.65 -7.46
N VAL A 599 -4.06 50.44 -6.94
CA VAL A 599 -4.15 50.20 -5.49
C VAL A 599 -2.83 50.53 -4.80
N VAL A 600 -1.70 50.11 -5.37
CA VAL A 600 -0.36 50.45 -4.84
C VAL A 600 -0.12 51.95 -4.90
N SER A 601 -0.46 52.62 -6.01
CA SER A 601 -0.33 54.07 -6.15
C SER A 601 -1.22 54.83 -5.15
N LEU A 602 -2.47 54.40 -4.94
CA LEU A 602 -3.37 54.96 -3.94
C LEU A 602 -2.85 54.74 -2.53
N TYR A 603 -2.29 53.56 -2.25
CA TYR A 603 -1.68 53.25 -0.96
C TYR A 603 -0.47 54.15 -0.70
N VAL A 604 0.43 54.30 -1.67
CA VAL A 604 1.61 55.19 -1.56
C VAL A 604 1.18 56.64 -1.39
N LEU A 605 0.16 57.10 -2.15
CA LEU A 605 -0.39 58.45 -1.99
C LEU A 605 -0.98 58.65 -0.59
N TRP A 606 -1.73 57.68 -0.08
CA TRP A 606 -2.29 57.71 1.26
C TRP A 606 -1.20 57.76 2.34
N ASP A 607 -0.14 56.97 2.19
CA ASP A 607 1.01 56.96 3.10
C ASP A 607 1.75 58.31 3.09
N ASN A 608 2.00 58.87 1.89
CA ASN A 608 2.61 60.19 1.72
C ASN A 608 1.74 61.32 2.32
N LEU A 609 0.43 61.29 2.10
CA LEU A 609 -0.51 62.26 2.69
C LEU A 609 -0.60 62.13 4.22
N ARG A 610 -0.45 60.92 4.74
CA ARG A 610 -0.37 60.66 6.18
C ARG A 610 0.92 61.20 6.79
N GLU A 611 2.04 61.13 6.07
CA GLU A 611 3.30 61.75 6.47
C GLU A 611 3.22 63.29 6.46
N LEU A 612 2.57 63.90 5.47
CA LEU A 612 2.38 65.36 5.39
C LEU A 612 1.46 65.95 6.48
N ARG A 613 0.65 65.11 7.14
CA ARG A 613 -0.24 65.52 8.25
C ARG A 613 0.41 65.40 9.64
N ARG A 614 1.66 64.95 9.71
CA ARG A 614 2.50 65.05 10.91
C ARG A 614 3.42 66.25 10.79
#